data_AF-A0A090LJ93-F1
#
_entry.id   AF-A0A090LJ93-F1
#
_cell.length_a   1.000
_cell.length_b   1.000
_cell.length_c   1.000
_cell.angle_alpha   90.00
_cell.angle_beta   90.00
_cell.angle_gamma   90.00
#
_symmetry.space_group_name_H-M   'P 1'
#
loop_
_entity.id
_entity.type
_entity.pdbx_description
1 polymer ?
#
loop_
_entity_poly.entity_id
_entity_poly.type
_entity_poly.pdbx_seq_one_letter_code
_entity_poly.pdbx_strand_id
1 'polypeptide(L)'
;MKIFLLINLYILINISLQRGPEDAIPVIEIRGEGPPMSSAQIRDLEERANGKPLDIKIEKLFIPKECKEKVENHDWVTFNYKGFTEDGKLFDTTYNNKSPVTIQMSIGMSMIGLEKGMIGMCIDERRRIKIPWRLSKKVESKVWKLFPTEEHWISLEVEVISIDKWSIEKQFNELDHNIDGVIDLNDMIKTSQKLEDYGKRWSNNDIDNVIAGKYFIKYFDIDKNNKIEKNEYFKIMKRDMKVMKNSNPIRDKKGEFIGKRREPGFGWILDHNNDGYIQPQENYEADKIFEKSLPIREPIDNFKEEL
;
A
#
# COMPACT_ATOMS: atom_id res chain seq x y z
N MET A 1 -9.88 -52.13 66.92
CA MET A 1 -10.15 -50.80 66.31
C MET A 1 -9.23 -49.67 66.79
N LYS A 2 -8.70 -49.66 68.04
CA LYS A 2 -7.81 -48.58 68.53
C LYS A 2 -6.37 -48.57 67.98
N ILE A 3 -5.82 -49.71 67.57
CA ILE A 3 -4.43 -49.84 67.08
C ILE A 3 -4.25 -49.23 65.67
N PHE A 4 -5.26 -49.31 64.81
CA PHE A 4 -5.23 -48.76 63.44
C PHE A 4 -5.25 -47.22 63.41
N LEU A 5 -5.86 -46.60 64.41
CA LEU A 5 -5.90 -45.14 64.57
C LEU A 5 -4.54 -44.59 65.02
N LEU A 6 -3.83 -45.30 65.90
CA LEU A 6 -2.51 -44.89 66.38
C LEU A 6 -1.45 -44.98 65.28
N ILE A 7 -1.52 -45.99 64.42
CA ILE A 7 -0.59 -46.15 63.28
C ILE A 7 -0.81 -45.04 62.24
N ASN A 8 -2.06 -44.72 61.89
CA ASN A 8 -2.36 -43.62 60.96
C ASN A 8 -1.93 -42.27 61.52
N LEU A 9 -2.13 -42.03 62.83
CA LEU A 9 -1.69 -40.79 63.47
C LEU A 9 -0.16 -40.66 63.46
N TYR A 10 0.56 -41.76 63.70
CA TYR A 10 2.03 -41.78 63.66
C TYR A 10 2.59 -41.55 62.25
N ILE A 11 1.92 -42.09 61.22
CA ILE A 11 2.30 -41.86 59.81
C ILE A 11 2.08 -40.38 59.42
N LEU A 12 0.94 -39.80 59.80
CA LEU A 12 0.63 -38.39 59.51
C LEU A 12 1.58 -37.41 60.21
N ILE A 13 2.03 -37.73 61.44
CA ILE A 13 3.01 -36.92 62.18
C ILE A 13 4.41 -37.01 61.52
N ASN A 14 4.82 -38.17 61.02
CA ASN A 14 6.11 -38.29 60.33
C ASN A 14 6.12 -37.58 58.97
N ILE A 15 4.98 -37.53 58.27
CA ILE A 15 4.85 -36.78 57.01
C ILE A 15 4.87 -35.26 57.25
N SER A 16 4.36 -34.78 58.40
CA SER A 16 4.42 -33.35 58.74
C SER A 16 5.81 -32.87 59.17
N LEU A 17 6.66 -33.77 59.70
CA LEU A 17 8.04 -33.47 60.11
C LEU A 17 9.06 -33.41 58.95
N GLN A 18 8.67 -33.75 57.71
CA GLN A 18 9.55 -33.76 56.54
C GLN A 18 9.43 -32.51 55.64
N ARG A 19 8.72 -31.46 56.05
CA ARG A 19 8.67 -30.21 55.26
C ARG A 19 9.94 -29.40 55.48
N GLY A 20 10.76 -29.30 54.44
CA GLY A 20 11.97 -28.48 54.45
C GLY A 20 11.63 -26.99 54.43
N PRO A 21 12.57 -26.09 54.76
CA PRO A 21 12.38 -24.64 54.66
C PRO A 21 12.05 -24.17 53.23
N GLU A 22 12.35 -24.99 52.22
CA GLU A 22 11.98 -24.79 50.81
C GLU A 22 10.45 -24.83 50.58
N ASP A 23 9.71 -25.61 51.39
CA ASP A 23 8.25 -25.78 51.29
C ASP A 23 7.48 -24.63 51.97
N ALA A 24 8.19 -23.69 52.62
CA ALA A 24 7.62 -22.54 53.30
C ALA A 24 7.57 -21.27 52.43
N ILE A 25 8.12 -21.31 51.21
CA ILE A 25 8.00 -20.20 50.26
C ILE A 25 6.56 -20.21 49.73
N PRO A 26 5.76 -19.15 49.98
CA PRO A 26 4.42 -19.08 49.41
C PRO A 26 4.56 -19.04 47.89
N VAL A 27 4.11 -20.11 47.23
CA VAL A 27 3.89 -20.10 45.79
C VAL A 27 2.71 -19.18 45.54
N ILE A 28 3.00 -17.92 45.27
CA ILE A 28 1.99 -16.96 44.78
C ILE A 28 1.72 -17.35 43.33
N GLU A 29 0.70 -18.16 43.11
CA GLU A 29 0.15 -18.40 41.78
C GLU A 29 -0.50 -17.09 41.32
N ILE A 30 0.26 -16.25 40.60
CA ILE A 30 -0.30 -15.06 39.95
C ILE A 30 -1.19 -15.57 38.82
N ARG A 31 -2.46 -15.79 39.14
CA ARG A 31 -3.49 -15.97 38.12
C ARG A 31 -3.66 -14.62 37.45
N GLY A 32 -3.25 -14.52 36.19
CA GLY A 32 -3.63 -13.40 35.34
C GLY A 32 -5.15 -13.42 35.19
N GLU A 33 -5.87 -12.76 36.09
CA GLU A 33 -7.32 -12.62 36.03
C GLU A 33 -7.66 -11.61 34.93
N GLY A 34 -7.72 -12.09 33.70
CA GLY A 34 -8.15 -11.29 32.56
C GLY A 34 -8.17 -12.12 31.29
N PRO A 35 -9.06 -11.80 30.33
CA PRO A 35 -8.94 -12.36 28.99
C PRO A 35 -7.56 -12.01 28.42
N PRO A 36 -6.95 -12.89 27.60
CA PRO A 36 -5.70 -12.57 26.94
C PRO A 36 -5.86 -11.28 26.14
N MET A 37 -4.80 -10.48 26.12
CA MET A 37 -4.78 -9.21 25.41
C MET A 37 -5.00 -9.45 23.91
N SER A 38 -5.83 -8.62 23.28
CA SER A 38 -6.05 -8.69 21.84
C SER A 38 -4.80 -8.27 21.05
N SER A 39 -4.68 -8.75 19.81
CA SER A 39 -3.60 -8.38 18.89
C SER A 39 -3.46 -6.86 18.75
N ALA A 40 -4.58 -6.15 18.62
CA ALA A 40 -4.65 -4.70 18.55
C ALA A 40 -3.99 -4.02 19.77
N GLN A 41 -4.34 -4.48 20.97
CA GLN A 41 -3.80 -3.96 22.23
C GLN A 41 -2.30 -4.27 22.37
N ILE A 42 -1.86 -5.46 21.95
CA ILE A 42 -0.44 -5.82 21.91
C ILE A 42 0.32 -4.87 20.97
N ARG A 43 -0.21 -4.57 19.78
CA ARG A 43 0.44 -3.66 18.82
C ARG A 43 0.52 -2.22 19.31
N ASP A 44 -0.55 -1.73 19.94
CA ASP A 44 -0.54 -0.38 20.52
C ASP A 44 0.51 -0.27 21.64
N LEU A 45 0.67 -1.31 22.47
CA LEU A 45 1.75 -1.37 23.45
C LEU A 45 3.14 -1.39 22.79
N GLU A 46 3.31 -2.16 21.72
CA GLU A 46 4.56 -2.20 20.96
C GLU A 46 4.91 -0.85 20.33
N GLU A 47 3.93 -0.15 19.74
CA GLU A 47 4.13 1.20 19.17
C GLU A 47 4.49 2.21 20.25
N ARG A 48 3.79 2.18 21.39
CA ARG A 48 4.07 3.06 22.54
C ARG A 48 5.46 2.79 23.13
N ALA A 49 5.87 1.53 23.26
CA ALA A 49 7.21 1.17 23.73
C ALA A 49 8.32 1.58 22.74
N ASN A 50 8.06 1.48 21.43
CA ASN A 50 9.00 1.90 20.40
C ASN A 50 9.08 3.43 20.22
N GLY A 51 8.12 4.18 20.78
CA GLY A 51 8.01 5.64 20.63
C GLY A 51 7.65 6.11 19.21
N LYS A 52 7.31 5.18 18.30
CA LYS A 52 6.93 5.46 16.91
C LYS A 52 6.08 4.32 16.33
N PRO A 53 5.28 4.59 15.29
CA PRO A 53 4.50 3.55 14.62
C PRO A 53 5.36 2.39 14.10
N LEU A 54 4.78 1.18 14.07
CA LEU A 54 5.44 0.01 13.51
C LEU A 54 5.66 0.20 12.00
N ASP A 55 6.82 -0.24 11.53
CA ASP A 55 7.22 -0.19 10.14
C ASP A 55 7.61 -1.58 9.63
N ILE A 56 7.74 -1.70 8.31
CA ILE A 56 8.14 -2.94 7.66
C ILE A 56 9.53 -3.41 8.13
N LYS A 57 9.72 -4.73 8.19
CA LYS A 57 11.03 -5.35 8.40
C LYS A 57 11.43 -6.11 7.14
N ILE A 58 12.60 -5.78 6.60
CA ILE A 58 13.09 -6.38 5.35
C ILE A 58 14.26 -7.32 5.66
N GLU A 59 14.16 -8.54 5.17
CA GLU A 59 15.21 -9.55 5.18
C GLU A 59 15.54 -9.89 3.73
N LYS A 60 16.80 -9.74 3.32
CA LYS A 60 17.24 -10.05 1.96
C LYS A 60 17.61 -11.52 1.89
N LEU A 61 16.79 -12.32 1.20
CA LEU A 61 16.99 -13.77 1.07
C LEU A 61 18.02 -14.09 -0.01
N PHE A 62 18.02 -13.32 -1.09
CA PHE A 62 18.96 -13.47 -2.19
C PHE A 62 19.13 -12.13 -2.90
N ILE A 63 20.37 -11.77 -3.21
CA ILE A 63 20.72 -10.57 -3.97
C ILE A 63 21.54 -11.02 -5.17
N PRO A 64 21.17 -10.66 -6.41
CA PRO A 64 21.97 -10.99 -7.58
C PRO A 64 23.33 -10.30 -7.51
N LYS A 65 24.36 -10.89 -8.15
CA LYS A 65 25.71 -10.31 -8.21
C LYS A 65 25.74 -8.98 -8.96
N GLU A 66 24.96 -8.90 -10.03
CA GLU A 66 24.80 -7.71 -10.85
C GLU A 66 23.41 -7.12 -10.64
N CYS A 67 23.34 -5.81 -10.43
CA CYS A 67 22.11 -5.08 -10.31
C CYS A 67 22.18 -3.84 -11.21
N LYS A 68 21.78 -4.02 -12.47
CA LYS A 68 21.82 -2.95 -13.48
C LYS A 68 20.71 -1.93 -13.24
N GLU A 69 19.53 -2.43 -12.91
CA GLU A 69 18.33 -1.63 -12.66
C GLU A 69 17.76 -1.94 -11.30
N LYS A 70 17.26 -0.89 -10.65
CA LYS A 70 16.59 -0.96 -9.35
C LYS A 70 15.19 -0.46 -9.49
N VAL A 71 14.27 -1.06 -8.74
CA VAL A 71 12.89 -0.60 -8.63
C VAL A 71 12.87 0.82 -8.06
N GLU A 72 12.27 1.75 -8.79
CA GLU A 72 12.03 3.13 -8.39
C GLU A 72 10.54 3.44 -8.33
N ASN A 73 10.19 4.63 -7.83
CA ASN A 73 8.80 5.06 -7.80
C ASN A 73 8.23 5.15 -9.22
N HIS A 74 6.98 4.71 -9.38
CA HIS A 74 6.21 4.69 -10.63
C HIS A 74 6.63 3.65 -11.68
N ASP A 75 7.72 2.92 -11.47
CA ASP A 75 8.10 1.79 -12.33
C ASP A 75 7.00 0.72 -12.33
N TRP A 76 6.89 -0.01 -13.44
CA TRP A 76 6.05 -1.21 -13.49
C TRP A 76 6.90 -2.41 -13.12
N VAL A 77 6.49 -3.14 -12.10
CA VAL A 77 7.26 -4.27 -11.57
C VAL A 77 6.40 -5.52 -11.64
N THR A 78 6.94 -6.53 -12.33
CA THR A 78 6.37 -7.88 -12.35
C THR A 78 7.13 -8.74 -11.35
N PHE A 79 6.42 -9.40 -10.44
CA PHE A 79 7.04 -10.19 -9.38
C PHE A 79 6.23 -11.43 -9.02
N ASN A 80 6.93 -12.43 -8.50
CA ASN A 80 6.31 -13.55 -7.80
C ASN A 80 6.32 -13.29 -6.30
N TYR A 81 5.36 -13.89 -5.57
CA TYR A 81 5.38 -13.86 -4.12
C TYR A 81 4.81 -15.12 -3.45
N LYS A 82 5.15 -15.30 -2.18
CA LYS A 82 4.49 -16.18 -1.22
C LYS A 82 4.08 -15.37 0.01
N GLY A 83 2.83 -15.49 0.42
CA GLY A 83 2.25 -14.80 1.56
C GLY A 83 2.04 -15.73 2.74
N PHE A 84 2.56 -15.34 3.89
CA PHE A 84 2.48 -16.07 5.15
C PHE A 84 1.83 -15.21 6.22
N THR A 85 0.95 -15.82 7.02
CA THR A 85 0.38 -15.24 8.24
C THR A 85 1.46 -15.13 9.31
N GLU A 86 1.15 -14.47 10.44
CA GLU A 86 2.09 -14.28 11.54
C GLU A 86 2.60 -15.61 12.14
N ASP A 87 1.75 -16.64 12.17
CA ASP A 87 2.07 -18.01 12.60
C ASP A 87 2.85 -18.81 11.54
N GLY A 88 3.16 -18.22 10.38
CA GLY A 88 3.96 -18.84 9.33
C GLY A 88 3.18 -19.73 8.37
N LYS A 89 1.84 -19.76 8.46
CA LYS A 89 1.00 -20.49 7.51
C LYS A 89 0.92 -19.76 6.17
N LEU A 90 1.14 -20.49 5.08
CA LEU A 90 0.97 -19.97 3.72
C LEU A 90 -0.53 -19.68 3.46
N PHE A 91 -0.86 -18.44 3.09
CA PHE A 91 -2.23 -18.05 2.73
C PHE A 91 -2.41 -17.78 1.22
N ASP A 92 -1.36 -17.31 0.53
CA ASP A 92 -1.39 -17.08 -0.92
C ASP A 92 0.00 -17.23 -1.54
N THR A 93 0.05 -17.46 -2.85
CA THR A 93 1.28 -17.62 -3.64
C THR A 93 0.99 -17.39 -5.11
N THR A 94 1.91 -16.78 -5.86
CA THR A 94 1.84 -16.71 -7.34
C THR A 94 2.47 -17.91 -8.03
N TYR A 95 3.20 -18.74 -7.30
CA TYR A 95 3.72 -20.02 -7.79
C TYR A 95 2.59 -21.07 -7.90
N ASN A 96 2.87 -22.20 -8.56
CA ASN A 96 1.97 -23.35 -8.73
C ASN A 96 0.67 -23.02 -9.51
N ASN A 97 0.81 -22.77 -10.82
CA ASN A 97 -0.29 -22.50 -11.78
C ASN A 97 -0.98 -21.13 -11.65
N LYS A 98 -0.42 -20.23 -10.85
CA LYS A 98 -0.75 -18.80 -10.87
C LYS A 98 0.29 -18.04 -11.70
N SER A 99 -0.07 -16.85 -12.16
CA SER A 99 0.82 -15.97 -12.91
C SER A 99 1.46 -14.94 -11.98
N PRO A 100 2.66 -14.42 -12.31
CA PRO A 100 3.23 -13.27 -11.64
C PRO A 100 2.26 -12.08 -11.62
N VAL A 101 2.43 -11.20 -10.64
CA VAL A 101 1.64 -9.98 -10.53
C VAL A 101 2.46 -8.79 -11.02
N THR A 102 1.83 -7.93 -11.83
CA THR A 102 2.42 -6.68 -12.29
C THR A 102 1.71 -5.50 -11.63
N ILE A 103 2.47 -4.64 -10.95
CA ILE A 103 1.94 -3.40 -10.35
C ILE A 103 2.77 -2.20 -10.78
N GLN A 104 2.16 -1.03 -10.76
CA GLN A 104 2.89 0.23 -10.79
C GLN A 104 3.27 0.63 -9.36
N MET A 105 4.54 0.91 -9.14
CA MET A 105 5.11 1.14 -7.82
C MET A 105 4.73 2.51 -7.26
N SER A 106 4.42 2.55 -5.96
CA SER A 106 4.17 3.77 -5.19
C SER A 106 2.94 4.57 -5.65
N ILE A 107 1.96 3.89 -6.23
CA ILE A 107 0.64 4.47 -6.57
C ILE A 107 -0.54 3.73 -5.91
N GLY A 108 -0.26 2.77 -5.01
CA GLY A 108 -1.28 2.08 -4.21
C GLY A 108 -2.06 1.00 -4.98
N MET A 109 -1.43 0.31 -5.93
CA MET A 109 -2.03 -0.89 -6.56
C MET A 109 -1.89 -2.13 -5.66
N SER A 110 -0.93 -2.12 -4.73
CA SER A 110 -0.75 -3.15 -3.71
C SER A 110 -0.84 -2.54 -2.31
N MET A 111 -0.36 -3.26 -1.29
CA MET A 111 -0.26 -2.76 0.07
C MET A 111 0.93 -1.80 0.18
N ILE A 112 0.75 -0.71 0.93
CA ILE A 112 1.79 0.31 1.16
C ILE A 112 3.08 -0.32 1.67
N GLY A 113 2.98 -1.29 2.60
CA GLY A 113 4.15 -1.97 3.14
C GLY A 113 4.89 -2.82 2.11
N LEU A 114 4.18 -3.46 1.18
CA LEU A 114 4.79 -4.26 0.13
C LEU A 114 5.51 -3.34 -0.88
N GLU A 115 4.82 -2.31 -1.38
CA GLU A 115 5.41 -1.36 -2.32
C GLU A 115 6.67 -0.72 -1.72
N LYS A 116 6.59 -0.27 -0.46
CA LYS A 116 7.73 0.28 0.28
C LYS A 116 8.89 -0.71 0.43
N GLY A 117 8.61 -1.99 0.67
CA GLY A 117 9.65 -3.01 0.85
C GLY A 117 10.34 -3.43 -0.46
N MET A 118 9.67 -3.25 -1.59
CA MET A 118 10.18 -3.57 -2.92
C MET A 118 11.01 -2.45 -3.56
N ILE A 119 10.91 -1.20 -3.09
CA ILE A 119 11.77 -0.12 -3.57
C ILE A 119 13.25 -0.51 -3.44
N GLY A 120 14.01 -0.24 -4.51
CA GLY A 120 15.43 -0.56 -4.60
C GLY A 120 15.75 -2.04 -4.76
N MET A 121 14.76 -2.91 -5.03
CA MET A 121 15.01 -4.30 -5.44
C MET A 121 15.60 -4.35 -6.85
N CYS A 122 16.43 -5.36 -7.10
CA CYS A 122 16.95 -5.70 -8.43
C CYS A 122 16.12 -6.84 -9.06
N ILE A 123 16.23 -7.01 -10.38
CA ILE A 123 15.73 -8.22 -11.07
C ILE A 123 16.38 -9.46 -10.43
N ASP A 124 15.60 -10.52 -10.23
CA ASP A 124 15.95 -11.77 -9.53
C ASP A 124 16.26 -11.61 -8.03
N GLU A 125 16.18 -10.40 -7.44
CA GLU A 125 16.34 -10.23 -6.00
C GLU A 125 15.15 -10.84 -5.25
N ARG A 126 15.44 -11.52 -4.13
CA ARG A 126 14.41 -12.06 -3.23
C ARG A 126 14.48 -11.43 -1.85
N ARG A 127 13.35 -10.93 -1.38
CA ARG A 127 13.19 -10.33 -0.04
C ARG A 127 12.05 -10.99 0.71
N ARG A 128 12.22 -11.19 2.01
CA ARG A 128 11.11 -11.38 2.95
C ARG A 128 10.78 -10.03 3.56
N ILE A 129 9.56 -9.55 3.35
CA ILE A 129 9.05 -8.28 3.84
C ILE A 129 7.98 -8.61 4.88
N LYS A 130 8.28 -8.34 6.16
CA LYS A 130 7.29 -8.43 7.23
C LYS A 130 6.56 -7.10 7.33
N ILE A 131 5.25 -7.13 7.16
CA ILE A 131 4.40 -5.95 7.06
C ILE A 131 3.47 -5.92 8.27
N PRO A 132 3.49 -4.86 9.09
CA PRO A 132 2.52 -4.70 10.17
C PRO A 132 1.14 -4.40 9.60
N TRP A 133 0.08 -4.78 10.35
CA TRP A 133 -1.32 -4.61 9.95
C TRP A 133 -1.63 -3.24 9.35
N ARG A 134 -1.19 -2.16 10.00
CA ARG A 134 -1.38 -0.77 9.53
C ARG A 134 -0.93 -0.52 8.08
N LEU A 135 0.09 -1.24 7.62
CA LEU A 135 0.68 -1.11 6.28
C LEU A 135 0.25 -2.25 5.31
N SER A 136 -0.51 -3.23 5.79
CA SER A 136 -1.13 -4.29 4.96
C SER A 136 -2.63 -4.09 4.75
N LYS A 137 -3.25 -3.11 5.41
CA LYS A 137 -4.66 -2.76 5.21
C LYS A 137 -4.94 -2.51 3.73
N LYS A 138 -5.90 -3.25 3.21
CA LYS A 138 -6.38 -3.08 1.85
C LYS A 138 -7.89 -3.16 1.84
N VAL A 139 -8.49 -2.37 0.96
CA VAL A 139 -9.90 -2.53 0.60
C VAL A 139 -10.05 -3.84 -0.18
N GLU A 140 -11.25 -4.43 -0.14
CA GLU A 140 -11.59 -5.61 -0.93
C GLU A 140 -11.12 -5.44 -2.38
N SER A 141 -10.45 -6.47 -2.91
CA SER A 141 -9.84 -6.43 -4.23
C SER A 141 -9.91 -7.81 -4.88
N LYS A 142 -9.96 -7.85 -6.21
CA LYS A 142 -9.97 -9.11 -6.96
C LYS A 142 -8.58 -9.75 -7.05
N VAL A 143 -7.52 -8.93 -7.05
CA VAL A 143 -6.14 -9.40 -7.14
C VAL A 143 -5.64 -9.92 -5.78
N TRP A 144 -6.01 -9.27 -4.67
CA TRP A 144 -5.48 -9.56 -3.34
C TRP A 144 -6.54 -10.18 -2.41
N LYS A 145 -7.33 -11.12 -2.93
CA LYS A 145 -8.50 -11.72 -2.23
C LYS A 145 -8.16 -12.52 -0.98
N LEU A 146 -7.01 -13.19 -0.97
CA LEU A 146 -6.65 -14.16 0.07
C LEU A 146 -5.86 -13.52 1.21
N PHE A 147 -5.68 -12.21 1.20
CA PHE A 147 -4.96 -11.51 2.25
C PHE A 147 -5.77 -11.50 3.55
N PRO A 148 -5.15 -11.86 4.69
CA PRO A 148 -5.82 -11.83 5.99
C PRO A 148 -6.36 -10.45 6.33
N THR A 149 -7.54 -10.41 6.94
CA THR A 149 -8.22 -9.18 7.41
C THR A 149 -8.03 -8.93 8.91
N GLU A 150 -7.34 -9.82 9.61
CA GLU A 150 -7.08 -9.69 11.04
C GLU A 150 -5.90 -8.75 11.33
N GLU A 151 -5.84 -8.20 12.54
CA GLU A 151 -4.85 -7.20 12.95
C GLU A 151 -3.46 -7.78 13.28
N HIS A 152 -2.98 -8.66 12.41
CA HIS A 152 -1.72 -9.38 12.54
C HIS A 152 -0.66 -8.89 11.56
N TRP A 153 0.59 -9.23 11.85
CA TRP A 153 1.66 -9.09 10.86
C TRP A 153 1.46 -10.12 9.74
N ILE A 154 1.88 -9.76 8.54
CA ILE A 154 2.02 -10.71 7.44
C ILE A 154 3.47 -10.70 6.95
N SER A 155 3.92 -11.81 6.39
CA SER A 155 5.23 -11.91 5.76
C SER A 155 5.07 -12.24 4.28
N LEU A 156 5.66 -11.43 3.40
CA LEU A 156 5.69 -11.69 1.96
C LEU A 156 7.12 -11.99 1.52
N GLU A 157 7.33 -13.16 0.94
CA GLU A 157 8.56 -13.47 0.22
C GLU A 157 8.35 -13.12 -1.24
N VAL A 158 9.06 -12.12 -1.74
CA VAL A 158 8.89 -11.58 -3.09
C VAL A 158 10.14 -11.81 -3.93
N GLU A 159 9.94 -12.04 -5.22
CA GLU A 159 10.97 -12.23 -6.24
C GLU A 159 10.65 -11.36 -7.45
N VAL A 160 11.52 -10.40 -7.76
CA VAL A 160 11.31 -9.50 -8.91
C VAL A 160 11.69 -10.21 -10.21
N ILE A 161 10.78 -10.21 -11.19
CA ILE A 161 10.96 -10.86 -12.48
C ILE A 161 11.35 -9.85 -13.55
N SER A 162 10.65 -8.71 -13.60
CA SER A 162 10.96 -7.64 -14.55
C SER A 162 10.67 -6.27 -13.96
N ILE A 163 11.40 -5.28 -14.46
CA ILE A 163 11.23 -3.86 -14.14
C ILE A 163 11.09 -3.15 -15.48
N ASP A 164 9.94 -2.55 -15.74
CA ASP A 164 9.74 -1.64 -16.87
C ASP A 164 9.78 -0.21 -16.31
N LYS A 165 10.80 0.55 -16.72
CA LYS A 165 11.00 1.91 -16.25
C LYS A 165 9.84 2.82 -16.65
N TRP A 166 9.44 3.66 -15.69
CA TRP A 166 8.38 4.63 -15.94
C TRP A 166 8.79 5.63 -17.03
N SER A 167 7.87 5.89 -17.96
CA SER A 167 7.97 6.97 -18.93
C SER A 167 6.58 7.47 -19.29
N ILE A 168 6.49 8.70 -19.82
CA ILE A 168 5.24 9.26 -20.34
C ILE A 168 4.64 8.34 -21.41
N GLU A 169 5.50 7.76 -22.26
CA GLU A 169 5.09 6.82 -23.31
C GLU A 169 4.49 5.54 -22.74
N LYS A 170 5.21 4.90 -21.81
CA LYS A 170 4.72 3.69 -21.14
C LYS A 170 3.41 3.97 -20.41
N GLN A 171 3.29 5.12 -19.73
CA GLN A 171 2.05 5.51 -19.06
C GLN A 171 0.88 5.69 -20.04
N PHE A 172 1.11 6.30 -21.20
CA PHE A 172 0.11 6.43 -22.26
C PHE A 172 -0.35 5.05 -22.75
N ASN A 173 0.60 4.17 -23.08
CA ASN A 173 0.30 2.81 -23.55
C ASN A 173 -0.44 1.96 -22.51
N GLU A 174 -0.26 2.22 -21.21
CA GLU A 174 -1.01 1.54 -20.14
C GLU A 174 -2.43 2.07 -19.94
N LEU A 175 -2.71 3.29 -20.43
CA LEU A 175 -4.04 3.88 -20.46
C LEU A 175 -4.80 3.55 -21.74
N ASP A 176 -4.11 3.36 -22.86
CA ASP A 176 -4.67 2.90 -24.14
C ASP A 176 -4.88 1.37 -24.12
N HIS A 177 -6.07 0.93 -23.67
CA HIS A 177 -6.37 -0.50 -23.50
C HIS A 177 -6.72 -1.21 -24.81
N ASN A 178 -7.10 -0.48 -25.85
CA ASN A 178 -7.49 -1.04 -27.15
C ASN A 178 -6.34 -1.01 -28.17
N ILE A 179 -5.24 -0.31 -27.85
CA ILE A 179 -4.01 -0.18 -28.63
C ILE A 179 -4.27 0.48 -29.99
N ASP A 180 -5.18 1.45 -30.04
CA ASP A 180 -5.49 2.24 -31.24
C ASP A 180 -4.69 3.56 -31.32
N GLY A 181 -3.87 3.85 -30.31
CA GLY A 181 -3.03 5.04 -30.23
C GLY A 181 -3.75 6.27 -29.69
N VAL A 182 -4.97 6.09 -29.18
CA VAL A 182 -5.84 7.14 -28.66
C VAL A 182 -6.44 6.70 -27.32
N ILE A 183 -6.61 7.63 -26.38
CA ILE A 183 -7.32 7.34 -25.11
C ILE A 183 -8.72 7.92 -25.20
N ASP A 184 -9.73 7.06 -25.08
CA ASP A 184 -11.14 7.43 -25.04
C ASP A 184 -11.80 7.16 -23.67
N LEU A 185 -13.12 7.39 -23.58
CA LEU A 185 -13.87 7.17 -22.33
C LEU A 185 -13.92 5.68 -21.93
N ASN A 186 -13.98 4.77 -22.89
CA ASN A 186 -14.00 3.34 -22.61
C ASN A 186 -12.67 2.89 -22.00
N ASP A 187 -11.56 3.42 -22.50
CA ASP A 187 -10.23 3.16 -21.95
C ASP A 187 -10.08 3.68 -20.52
N MET A 188 -10.66 4.86 -20.22
CA MET A 188 -10.71 5.37 -18.85
C MET A 188 -11.60 4.53 -17.93
N ILE A 189 -12.75 4.03 -18.41
CA ILE A 189 -13.60 3.12 -17.64
C ILE A 189 -12.87 1.80 -17.35
N LYS A 190 -12.19 1.22 -18.35
CA LYS A 190 -11.37 0.01 -18.16
C LYS A 190 -10.22 0.25 -17.19
N THR A 191 -9.57 1.42 -17.27
CA THR A 191 -8.54 1.84 -16.32
C THR A 191 -9.10 1.88 -14.90
N SER A 192 -10.27 2.48 -14.71
CA SER A 192 -10.94 2.52 -13.42
C SER A 192 -11.25 1.13 -12.88
N GLN A 193 -11.81 0.25 -13.72
CA GLN A 193 -12.10 -1.14 -13.35
C GLN A 193 -10.82 -1.91 -12.98
N LYS A 194 -9.72 -1.72 -13.74
CA LYS A 194 -8.41 -2.28 -13.42
C LYS A 194 -7.96 -1.81 -12.03
N LEU A 195 -8.05 -0.52 -11.72
CA LEU A 195 -7.69 0.01 -10.40
C LEU A 195 -8.56 -0.58 -9.27
N GLU A 196 -9.86 -0.73 -9.48
CA GLU A 196 -10.77 -1.37 -8.52
C GLU A 196 -10.47 -2.85 -8.30
N ASP A 197 -10.06 -3.58 -9.34
CA ASP A 197 -9.62 -4.98 -9.23
C ASP A 197 -8.38 -5.10 -8.33
N TYR A 198 -7.51 -4.09 -8.35
CA TYR A 198 -6.39 -3.92 -7.42
C TYR A 198 -6.82 -3.26 -6.09
N GLY A 199 -8.10 -3.04 -5.83
CA GLY A 199 -8.63 -2.46 -4.58
C GLY A 199 -8.31 -0.98 -4.39
N LYS A 200 -7.85 -0.28 -5.43
CA LYS A 200 -7.63 1.15 -5.40
C LYS A 200 -8.98 1.86 -5.59
N ARG A 201 -9.26 2.81 -4.71
CA ARG A 201 -10.43 3.67 -4.76
C ARG A 201 -9.99 5.12 -4.62
N TRP A 202 -10.85 6.03 -5.05
CA TRP A 202 -10.69 7.43 -4.74
C TRP A 202 -10.64 7.65 -3.23
N SER A 203 -9.89 8.66 -2.79
CA SER A 203 -9.91 9.04 -1.37
C SER A 203 -11.26 9.66 -0.97
N ASN A 204 -11.95 10.29 -1.92
CA ASN A 204 -13.31 10.78 -1.80
C ASN A 204 -14.26 9.77 -2.47
N ASN A 205 -15.15 9.16 -1.70
CA ASN A 205 -16.07 8.12 -2.18
C ASN A 205 -17.21 8.67 -3.07
N ASP A 206 -17.40 9.98 -3.09
CA ASP A 206 -18.45 10.63 -3.89
C ASP A 206 -18.01 10.83 -5.35
N ILE A 207 -16.74 10.55 -5.69
CA ILE A 207 -16.23 10.64 -7.06
C ILE A 207 -16.76 9.49 -7.91
N ASP A 208 -17.55 9.83 -8.93
CA ASP A 208 -17.98 8.90 -9.98
C ASP A 208 -16.85 8.70 -11.03
N ASN A 209 -16.53 7.44 -11.32
CA ASN A 209 -15.45 7.07 -12.23
C ASN A 209 -15.69 7.52 -13.68
N VAL A 210 -16.95 7.54 -14.14
CA VAL A 210 -17.30 7.96 -15.51
C VAL A 210 -17.14 9.47 -15.62
N ILE A 211 -17.58 10.23 -14.61
CA ILE A 211 -17.39 11.68 -14.57
C ILE A 211 -15.90 12.02 -14.50
N ALA A 212 -15.13 11.34 -13.64
CA ALA A 212 -13.68 11.50 -13.56
C ALA A 212 -12.99 11.17 -14.89
N GLY A 213 -13.43 10.11 -15.59
CA GLY A 213 -12.93 9.73 -16.91
C GLY A 213 -13.18 10.82 -17.98
N LYS A 214 -14.38 11.40 -17.99
CA LYS A 214 -14.70 12.53 -18.89
C LYS A 214 -13.86 13.77 -18.58
N TYR A 215 -13.67 14.08 -17.29
CA TYR A 215 -12.82 15.17 -16.88
C TYR A 215 -11.35 14.94 -17.28
N PHE A 216 -10.86 13.71 -17.15
CA PHE A 216 -9.53 13.31 -17.60
C PHE A 216 -9.33 13.56 -19.09
N ILE A 217 -10.27 13.12 -19.93
CA ILE A 217 -10.22 13.38 -21.37
C ILE A 217 -10.14 14.88 -21.63
N LYS A 218 -11.07 15.65 -21.06
CA LYS A 218 -11.12 17.10 -21.26
C LYS A 218 -9.84 17.83 -20.80
N TYR A 219 -9.15 17.32 -19.78
CA TYR A 219 -7.90 17.91 -19.29
C TYR A 219 -6.75 17.75 -20.28
N PHE A 220 -6.69 16.63 -21.00
CA PHE A 220 -5.61 16.30 -21.92
C PHE A 220 -5.92 16.60 -23.40
N ASP A 221 -7.21 16.67 -23.75
CA ASP A 221 -7.74 16.93 -25.10
C ASP A 221 -7.59 18.42 -25.47
N ILE A 222 -6.63 18.73 -26.33
CA ILE A 222 -6.29 20.10 -26.72
C ILE A 222 -7.22 20.58 -27.84
N ASP A 223 -7.53 19.71 -28.80
CA ASP A 223 -8.33 20.04 -29.98
C ASP A 223 -9.86 19.93 -29.76
N LYS A 224 -10.26 19.42 -28.59
CA LYS A 224 -11.64 19.28 -28.10
C LYS A 224 -12.46 18.23 -28.88
N ASN A 225 -11.81 17.18 -29.35
CA ASN A 225 -12.47 16.09 -30.10
C ASN A 225 -12.99 14.94 -29.21
N ASN A 226 -12.88 15.06 -27.87
CA ASN A 226 -13.20 14.07 -26.83
C ASN A 226 -12.35 12.80 -26.88
N LYS A 227 -11.14 12.90 -27.42
CA LYS A 227 -10.15 11.85 -27.46
C LYS A 227 -8.80 12.47 -27.11
N ILE A 228 -7.89 11.66 -26.58
CA ILE A 228 -6.54 12.11 -26.29
C ILE A 228 -5.58 11.41 -27.24
N GLU A 229 -5.00 12.16 -28.18
CA GLU A 229 -3.90 11.65 -28.98
C GLU A 229 -2.59 11.64 -28.20
N LYS A 230 -1.67 10.74 -28.58
CA LYS A 230 -0.34 10.64 -27.96
C LYS A 230 0.40 11.98 -27.88
N ASN A 231 0.31 12.81 -28.92
CA ASN A 231 0.98 14.10 -28.94
C ASN A 231 0.40 15.10 -27.92
N GLU A 232 -0.91 15.10 -27.72
CA GLU A 232 -1.59 15.96 -26.75
C GLU A 232 -1.23 15.56 -25.33
N TYR A 233 -1.34 14.26 -25.02
CA TYR A 233 -0.94 13.70 -23.74
C TYR A 233 0.50 14.09 -23.38
N PHE A 234 1.43 13.93 -24.33
CA PHE A 234 2.83 14.25 -24.12
C PHE A 234 3.07 15.74 -23.86
N LYS A 235 2.38 16.62 -24.59
CA LYS A 235 2.50 18.07 -24.40
C LYS A 235 2.08 18.48 -22.99
N ILE A 236 0.90 18.02 -22.55
CA ILE A 236 0.35 18.35 -21.23
C ILE A 236 1.19 17.73 -20.11
N MET A 237 1.58 16.45 -20.23
CA MET A 237 2.45 15.80 -19.25
C MET A 237 3.79 16.52 -19.10
N LYS A 238 4.46 16.87 -20.21
CA LYS A 238 5.74 17.59 -20.15
C LYS A 238 5.60 18.97 -19.50
N ARG A 239 4.53 19.70 -19.84
CA ARG A 239 4.22 21.01 -19.23
C ARG A 239 4.07 20.86 -17.72
N ASP A 240 3.21 19.96 -17.27
CA ASP A 240 2.89 19.77 -15.86
C ASP A 240 4.09 19.23 -15.07
N MET A 241 4.87 18.30 -15.65
CA MET A 241 6.09 17.81 -15.02
C MET A 241 7.15 18.92 -14.85
N LYS A 242 7.25 19.87 -15.80
CA LYS A 242 8.12 21.05 -15.68
C LYS A 242 7.70 21.90 -14.47
N VAL A 243 6.39 22.08 -14.27
CA VAL A 243 5.85 22.78 -13.09
C VAL A 243 6.20 22.00 -11.82
N MET A 244 5.87 20.71 -11.75
CA MET A 244 6.16 19.84 -10.61
C MET A 244 7.64 19.79 -10.19
N LYS A 245 8.57 19.93 -11.15
CA LYS A 245 10.01 19.97 -10.86
C LYS A 245 10.41 21.24 -10.10
N ASN A 246 9.72 22.34 -10.38
CA ASN A 246 9.97 23.65 -9.75
C ASN A 246 9.11 23.88 -8.50
N SER A 247 8.12 23.03 -8.26
CA SER A 247 7.22 23.11 -7.11
C SER A 247 7.86 22.64 -5.82
N ASN A 248 7.61 23.38 -4.74
CA ASN A 248 8.02 23.01 -3.40
C ASN A 248 6.86 22.33 -2.64
N PRO A 249 7.15 21.34 -1.78
CA PRO A 249 6.13 20.77 -0.92
C PRO A 249 5.47 21.84 -0.06
N ILE A 250 4.15 21.79 0.02
CA ILE A 250 3.37 22.67 0.88
C ILE A 250 3.53 22.19 2.32
N ARG A 251 3.67 23.13 3.25
CA ARG A 251 3.81 22.84 4.67
C ARG A 251 2.75 23.57 5.48
N ASP A 252 2.30 22.93 6.55
CA ASP A 252 1.41 23.55 7.51
C ASP A 252 2.16 24.51 8.45
N LYS A 253 1.42 25.14 9.37
CA LYS A 253 2.01 26.06 10.36
C LYS A 253 3.01 25.36 11.31
N LYS A 254 2.98 24.03 11.41
CA LYS A 254 3.89 23.22 12.22
C LYS A 254 5.09 22.71 11.42
N GLY A 255 5.16 23.00 10.12
CA GLY A 255 6.22 22.55 9.22
C GLY A 255 6.01 21.14 8.66
N GLU A 256 4.87 20.50 8.94
CA GLU A 256 4.50 19.20 8.40
C GLU A 256 4.08 19.32 6.94
N PHE A 257 4.45 18.34 6.11
CA PHE A 257 4.05 18.34 4.71
C PHE A 257 2.54 18.16 4.57
N ILE A 258 1.89 19.03 3.79
CA ILE A 258 0.48 18.92 3.44
C ILE A 258 0.37 18.31 2.04
N GLY A 259 -0.52 17.32 1.92
CA GLY A 259 -0.83 16.69 0.65
C GLY A 259 0.22 15.68 0.20
N LYS A 260 0.04 15.19 -1.02
CA LYS A 260 0.94 14.23 -1.66
C LYS A 260 1.42 14.78 -2.98
N ARG A 261 2.65 14.47 -3.37
CA ARG A 261 3.13 14.81 -4.71
C ARG A 261 2.22 14.13 -5.74
N ARG A 262 1.87 14.84 -6.81
CA ARG A 262 1.04 14.31 -7.89
C ARG A 262 1.63 13.00 -8.44
N GLU A 263 0.79 11.98 -8.55
CA GLU A 263 1.14 10.64 -9.06
C GLU A 263 0.71 10.49 -10.52
N PRO A 264 1.52 9.85 -11.39
CA PRO A 264 1.15 9.59 -12.77
C PRO A 264 -0.03 8.60 -12.88
N GLY A 265 -0.81 8.72 -13.95
CA GLY A 265 -1.96 7.87 -14.24
C GLY A 265 -3.30 8.58 -14.02
N PHE A 266 -4.35 7.82 -13.71
CA PHE A 266 -5.72 8.35 -13.66
C PHE A 266 -5.91 9.45 -12.59
N GLY A 267 -5.17 9.38 -11.48
CA GLY A 267 -5.21 10.38 -10.42
C GLY A 267 -4.56 11.73 -10.76
N TRP A 268 -3.96 11.88 -11.95
CA TRP A 268 -3.28 13.12 -12.36
C TRP A 268 -4.18 14.37 -12.25
N ILE A 269 -5.48 14.18 -12.47
CA ILE A 269 -6.51 15.23 -12.48
C ILE A 269 -6.89 15.78 -11.11
N LEU A 270 -6.41 15.18 -10.02
CA LEU A 270 -6.75 15.56 -8.64
C LEU A 270 -6.00 16.80 -8.14
N ASP A 271 -4.91 17.17 -8.80
CA ASP A 271 -4.21 18.41 -8.50
C ASP A 271 -4.76 19.49 -9.42
N HIS A 272 -5.75 20.18 -8.86
CA HIS A 272 -6.67 21.08 -9.50
C HIS A 272 -6.02 22.44 -9.76
N ASN A 273 -5.12 22.88 -8.88
CA ASN A 273 -4.43 24.17 -9.02
C ASN A 273 -3.12 24.08 -9.85
N ASN A 274 -2.71 22.87 -10.23
CA ASN A 274 -1.49 22.57 -10.97
C ASN A 274 -0.23 23.05 -10.26
N ASP A 275 -0.17 22.88 -8.95
CA ASP A 275 0.98 23.21 -8.12
C ASP A 275 1.92 22.00 -7.91
N GLY A 276 1.56 20.82 -8.38
CA GLY A 276 2.34 19.58 -8.31
C GLY A 276 2.08 18.73 -7.05
N TYR A 277 1.22 19.18 -6.15
CA TYR A 277 0.82 18.48 -4.94
C TYR A 277 -0.71 18.41 -4.83
N ILE A 278 -1.22 17.21 -4.59
CA ILE A 278 -2.63 16.99 -4.31
C ILE A 278 -2.87 17.27 -2.82
N GLN A 279 -3.55 18.35 -2.52
CA GLN A 279 -3.94 18.74 -1.17
C GLN A 279 -5.20 17.98 -0.72
N PRO A 280 -5.43 17.81 0.61
CA PRO A 280 -6.65 17.16 1.10
C PRO A 280 -7.94 17.85 0.63
N GLN A 281 -7.92 19.19 0.53
CA GLN A 281 -9.07 19.97 0.08
C GLN A 281 -9.41 19.70 -1.38
N GLU A 282 -8.41 19.55 -2.25
CA GLU A 282 -8.63 19.25 -3.66
C GLU A 282 -9.33 17.89 -3.82
N ASN A 283 -8.88 16.87 -3.09
CA ASN A 283 -9.57 15.58 -3.06
C ASN A 283 -11.02 15.69 -2.57
N TYR A 284 -11.28 16.52 -1.55
CA TYR A 284 -12.62 16.69 -0.99
C TYR A 284 -13.59 17.41 -1.95
N GLU A 285 -13.09 18.28 -2.81
CA GLU A 285 -13.91 19.05 -3.77
C GLU A 285 -13.94 18.44 -5.19
N ALA A 286 -13.18 17.37 -5.41
CA ALA A 286 -12.97 16.78 -6.73
C ALA A 286 -14.27 16.35 -7.43
N ASP A 287 -15.25 15.80 -6.71
CA ASP A 287 -16.57 15.43 -7.21
C ASP A 287 -17.26 16.64 -7.89
N LYS A 288 -17.33 17.76 -7.18
CA LYS A 288 -17.98 19.01 -7.66
C LYS A 288 -17.21 19.64 -8.81
N ILE A 289 -15.89 19.53 -8.80
CA ILE A 289 -15.03 20.06 -9.87
C ILE A 289 -15.21 19.24 -11.14
N PHE A 290 -15.24 17.91 -11.04
CA PHE A 290 -15.44 17.03 -12.17
C PHE A 290 -16.84 17.19 -12.78
N GLU A 291 -17.88 17.36 -11.97
CA GLU A 291 -19.25 17.62 -12.44
C GLU A 291 -19.37 18.92 -13.24
N LYS A 292 -18.70 19.99 -12.81
CA LYS A 292 -18.66 21.25 -13.57
C LYS A 292 -17.99 21.08 -14.94
N SER A 293 -17.19 20.01 -15.11
CA SER A 293 -16.49 19.68 -16.35
C SER A 293 -15.70 20.85 -16.92
N LEU A 294 -15.21 21.79 -16.09
CA LEU A 294 -14.38 22.91 -16.52
C LEU A 294 -12.98 22.68 -15.95
N PRO A 295 -11.99 22.30 -16.77
CA PRO A 295 -10.63 22.16 -16.26
C PRO A 295 -10.15 23.55 -15.83
N ILE A 296 -9.50 23.61 -14.67
CA ILE A 296 -9.08 24.87 -14.02
C ILE A 296 -8.03 25.62 -14.87
N ARG A 297 -7.35 24.91 -15.77
CA ARG A 297 -6.61 25.48 -16.89
C ARG A 297 -7.13 24.87 -18.17
N GLU A 298 -7.38 25.70 -19.17
CA GLU A 298 -7.54 25.17 -20.52
C GLU A 298 -6.20 24.51 -20.90
N PRO A 299 -6.21 23.42 -21.68
CA PRO A 299 -4.99 22.76 -22.14
C PRO A 299 -3.98 23.76 -22.75
N ILE A 300 -4.47 24.89 -23.25
CA ILE A 300 -3.73 25.93 -23.96
C ILE A 300 -3.09 26.99 -23.03
N ASP A 301 -3.48 27.06 -21.76
CA ASP A 301 -2.94 28.06 -20.83
C ASP A 301 -1.45 27.78 -20.57
N ASN A 302 -0.61 28.65 -21.16
CA ASN A 302 0.87 28.70 -21.24
C ASN A 302 1.53 28.35 -22.61
N PHE A 303 0.80 28.14 -23.72
CA PHE A 303 1.46 28.14 -25.04
C PHE A 303 1.67 29.54 -25.64
N LYS A 304 1.34 30.61 -24.91
CA LYS A 304 1.52 32.01 -25.37
C LYS A 304 2.91 32.60 -25.09
N GLU A 305 3.85 31.86 -24.50
CA GLU A 305 5.22 32.33 -24.24
C GLU A 305 6.31 31.66 -25.09
N GLU A 306 5.95 30.91 -26.13
CA GLU A 306 6.91 30.34 -27.10
C GLU A 306 6.50 30.64 -28.56
N LEU A 307 6.30 31.93 -28.86
CA LEU A 307 6.34 32.52 -30.21
C LEU A 307 7.42 33.59 -30.28
#